data_AF-A0A356NNF7-F1
#
_entry.id   AF-A0A356NNF7-F1
#
_cell.length_a   1.000
_cell.length_b   1.000
_cell.length_c   1.000
_cell.angle_alpha   90.00
_cell.angle_beta   90.00
_cell.angle_gamma   90.00
#
_symmetry.space_group_name_H-M   'P 1'
#
loop_
_entity.id
_entity.type
_entity.pdbx_description
1 polymer ?
#
loop_
_entity_poly.entity_id
_entity_poly.type
_entity_poly.pdbx_seq_one_letter_code
_entity_poly.pdbx_strand_id
1 'polypeptide(L)'
;MNGLQILLDKDFVPPPTINAHPVSSNGVSGSALDLSIDVSGADQIQWLKDGQAIAGATGASYSIASLTAGDAGAYSVSASNEGGSISSQAAVVDVVSSNNISEGLVAYFPFDGNADNAVDGGSDGEARNGAGFGSGQIGQALELDGQDDWVYVADYTKPTDAMTVSAWVLPDGIDWGPIVRNWVDEAGDGRFGQFVLDAPFPLDAFEPSLRARIGVGPNEPTASTGISDSERGSWHHIAMSANGRAVTLYWDGQAVASLDYLNNINEPPFPWLAIGADVVLPTGDDDALDFAGEPQVQEDSYPWGGSIDDLAIWNRSLSAPELFSIFEAGGSGNAVSAASPVLDDTPGVEPSVAAIAGISVSEGNIVIEWTGSQLLESDSVTGPFTPIGGATPPSTSITIEAGNKFIIAE
;
A
#
# COMPACT_ATOMS: atom_id res chain seq x y z
N MET A 1 53.97 -61.95 -10.50
CA MET A 1 53.45 -60.62 -10.85
C MET A 1 52.09 -60.49 -10.21
N ASN A 2 52.00 -59.78 -9.08
CA ASN A 2 50.72 -59.49 -8.46
C ASN A 2 50.14 -58.31 -9.22
N GLY A 3 49.21 -58.60 -10.13
CA GLY A 3 48.53 -57.56 -10.90
C GLY A 3 47.64 -56.74 -9.98
N LEU A 4 47.89 -55.44 -9.92
CA LEU A 4 46.97 -54.47 -9.36
C LEU A 4 45.86 -54.27 -10.39
N GLN A 5 44.62 -54.63 -10.05
CA GLN A 5 43.45 -54.31 -10.86
C GLN A 5 42.87 -53.01 -10.32
N ILE A 6 43.06 -51.90 -11.05
CA ILE A 6 42.35 -50.65 -10.79
C ILE A 6 41.01 -50.77 -11.51
N LEU A 7 39.94 -50.96 -10.74
CA LEU A 7 38.58 -50.75 -11.22
C LEU A 7 38.36 -49.23 -11.20
N LEU A 8 38.48 -48.57 -12.36
CA LEU A 8 37.93 -47.24 -12.53
C LEU A 8 36.42 -47.42 -12.47
N ASP A 9 35.81 -46.93 -11.38
CA ASP A 9 34.37 -47.00 -11.20
C ASP A 9 33.73 -46.38 -12.46
N LYS A 10 33.00 -47.22 -13.16
CA LYS A 10 32.42 -46.85 -14.44
C LYS A 10 31.20 -46.00 -14.12
N ASP A 11 31.34 -44.71 -14.44
CA ASP A 11 30.31 -43.69 -14.53
C ASP A 11 29.91 -43.04 -13.18
N PHE A 12 30.83 -42.26 -12.59
CA PHE A 12 30.43 -41.23 -11.61
C PHE A 12 29.59 -40.17 -12.34
N VAL A 13 28.28 -40.23 -12.15
CA VAL A 13 27.35 -39.18 -12.56
C VAL A 13 27.28 -38.16 -11.42
N PRO A 14 27.67 -36.89 -11.63
CA PRO A 14 27.49 -35.88 -10.60
C PRO A 14 25.98 -35.60 -10.41
N PRO A 15 25.52 -35.27 -9.18
CA PRO A 15 24.14 -34.85 -8.97
C PRO A 15 23.85 -33.56 -9.75
N PRO A 16 22.56 -33.22 -9.98
CA PRO A 16 22.20 -32.00 -10.68
C PRO A 16 22.67 -30.75 -9.93
N THR A 17 22.90 -29.67 -10.67
CA THR A 17 23.29 -28.36 -10.13
C THR A 17 22.19 -27.35 -10.38
N ILE A 18 21.78 -26.63 -9.33
CA ILE A 18 20.85 -25.49 -9.45
C ILE A 18 21.66 -24.22 -9.68
N ASN A 19 21.44 -23.56 -10.82
CA ASN A 19 22.11 -22.32 -11.20
C ASN A 19 21.31 -21.08 -10.76
N ALA A 20 19.98 -21.17 -10.73
CA ALA A 20 19.09 -20.15 -10.19
C ALA A 20 17.89 -20.78 -9.49
N HIS A 21 17.54 -20.27 -8.31
CA HIS A 21 16.36 -20.69 -7.56
C HIS A 21 15.09 -19.98 -8.05
N PRO A 22 13.90 -20.55 -7.81
CA PRO A 22 12.65 -19.84 -8.02
C PRO A 22 12.61 -18.58 -7.14
N VAL A 23 12.01 -17.51 -7.65
CA VAL A 23 11.93 -16.21 -6.98
C VAL A 23 10.55 -16.06 -6.34
N SER A 24 10.51 -15.60 -5.08
CA SER A 24 9.25 -15.25 -4.42
C SER A 24 8.51 -14.17 -5.20
N SER A 25 7.20 -14.30 -5.32
CA SER A 25 6.37 -13.37 -6.08
C SER A 25 4.98 -13.28 -5.46
N ASN A 26 4.40 -12.09 -5.47
CA ASN A 26 3.01 -11.91 -5.12
C ASN A 26 2.22 -11.84 -6.42
N GLY A 27 1.11 -12.57 -6.49
CA GLY A 27 0.20 -12.51 -7.63
C GLY A 27 -1.20 -12.12 -7.19
N VAL A 28 -2.01 -11.66 -8.15
CA VAL A 28 -3.39 -11.25 -7.85
C VAL A 28 -4.33 -12.39 -8.18
N SER A 29 -5.35 -12.61 -7.36
CA SER A 29 -6.39 -13.59 -7.64
C SER A 29 -6.96 -13.33 -9.03
N GLY A 30 -7.02 -14.36 -9.86
CA GLY A 30 -7.41 -14.26 -11.27
C GLY A 30 -6.24 -14.16 -12.25
N SER A 31 -5.09 -13.60 -11.85
CA SER A 31 -3.94 -13.41 -12.73
C SER A 31 -3.14 -14.70 -12.96
N ALA A 32 -2.38 -14.74 -14.05
CA ALA A 32 -1.40 -15.80 -14.25
C ALA A 32 -0.14 -15.55 -13.40
N LEU A 33 0.58 -16.62 -13.06
CA LEU A 33 1.89 -16.57 -12.42
C LEU A 33 2.79 -17.66 -13.00
N ASP A 34 4.00 -17.27 -13.36
CA ASP A 34 5.05 -18.19 -13.82
C ASP A 34 6.18 -18.25 -12.80
N LEU A 35 6.48 -19.46 -12.34
CA LEU A 35 7.69 -19.78 -11.59
C LEU A 35 8.67 -20.50 -12.49
N SER A 36 9.97 -20.26 -12.30
CA SER A 36 11.02 -20.93 -13.06
C SER A 36 12.17 -21.41 -12.18
N ILE A 37 12.87 -22.43 -12.66
CA ILE A 37 14.10 -22.96 -12.08
C ILE A 37 15.15 -23.06 -13.19
N ASP A 38 16.38 -22.66 -12.91
CA ASP A 38 17.54 -22.98 -13.77
C ASP A 38 18.33 -24.11 -13.11
N VAL A 39 18.26 -25.30 -13.71
CA VAL A 39 18.92 -26.52 -13.23
C VAL A 39 19.61 -27.24 -14.38
N SER A 40 20.83 -27.68 -14.14
CA SER A 40 21.66 -28.42 -15.10
C SER A 40 21.90 -29.86 -14.64
N GLY A 41 21.85 -30.80 -15.60
CA GLY A 41 22.15 -32.21 -15.35
C GLY A 41 21.04 -33.00 -14.63
N ALA A 42 19.81 -32.49 -14.59
CA ALA A 42 18.66 -33.20 -14.03
C ALA A 42 17.95 -34.05 -15.10
N ASP A 43 17.63 -35.31 -14.77
CA ASP A 43 16.78 -36.19 -15.58
C ASP A 43 15.30 -36.07 -15.18
N GLN A 44 15.05 -35.72 -13.92
CA GLN A 44 13.72 -35.49 -13.37
C GLN A 44 13.69 -34.14 -12.65
N ILE A 45 12.63 -33.39 -12.88
CA ILE A 45 12.25 -32.17 -12.18
C ILE A 45 10.86 -32.40 -11.62
N GLN A 46 10.62 -31.95 -10.39
CA GLN A 46 9.31 -32.00 -9.76
C GLN A 46 9.13 -30.75 -8.89
N TRP A 47 8.11 -29.94 -9.20
CA TRP A 47 7.71 -28.83 -8.34
C TRP A 47 6.95 -29.35 -7.12
N LEU A 48 7.16 -28.68 -5.98
CA LEU A 48 6.49 -28.94 -4.72
C LEU A 48 5.83 -27.67 -4.22
N LYS A 49 4.64 -27.80 -3.63
CA LYS A 49 3.99 -26.76 -2.84
C LYS A 49 3.89 -27.23 -1.40
N ASP A 50 4.43 -26.43 -0.47
CA ASP A 50 4.46 -26.73 0.96
C ASP A 50 5.02 -28.14 1.27
N GLY A 51 6.02 -28.54 0.47
CA GLY A 51 6.67 -29.85 0.55
C GLY A 51 5.90 -31.01 -0.10
N GLN A 52 4.73 -30.78 -0.71
CA GLN A 52 3.96 -31.79 -1.44
C GLN A 52 4.14 -31.65 -2.95
N ALA A 53 4.33 -32.77 -3.65
CA ALA A 53 4.52 -32.76 -5.10
C ALA A 53 3.26 -32.27 -5.85
N ILE A 54 3.45 -31.31 -6.76
CA ILE A 54 2.38 -30.81 -7.64
C ILE A 54 2.29 -31.74 -8.85
N ALA A 55 1.15 -32.41 -9.02
CA ALA A 55 0.98 -33.41 -10.07
C ALA A 55 1.23 -32.83 -11.48
N GLY A 56 2.14 -33.45 -12.23
CA GLY A 56 2.46 -33.08 -13.61
C GLY A 56 3.39 -31.88 -13.78
N ALA A 57 3.79 -31.20 -12.69
CA ALA A 57 4.70 -30.07 -12.74
C ALA A 57 6.16 -30.55 -12.81
N THR A 58 6.58 -31.02 -13.99
CA THR A 58 7.91 -31.61 -14.23
C THR A 58 8.79 -30.79 -15.18
N GLY A 59 8.38 -29.56 -15.51
CA GLY A 59 9.12 -28.65 -16.37
C GLY A 59 10.06 -27.72 -15.59
N ALA A 60 10.97 -27.07 -16.32
CA ALA A 60 11.79 -25.98 -15.77
C ALA A 60 10.97 -24.71 -15.44
N SER A 61 9.71 -24.65 -15.90
CA SER A 61 8.72 -23.67 -15.47
C SER A 61 7.47 -24.35 -14.90
N TYR A 62 6.80 -23.65 -14.00
CA TYR A 62 5.48 -24.00 -13.49
C TYR A 62 4.57 -22.78 -13.58
N SER A 63 3.50 -22.92 -14.36
CA SER A 63 2.55 -21.84 -14.64
C SER A 63 1.23 -22.11 -13.93
N ILE A 64 0.75 -21.11 -13.20
CA ILE A 64 -0.61 -21.04 -12.68
C ILE A 64 -1.38 -20.09 -13.60
N ALA A 65 -2.37 -20.60 -14.31
CA ALA A 65 -3.08 -19.80 -15.32
C ALA A 65 -4.00 -18.73 -14.70
N SER A 66 -4.51 -18.99 -13.50
CA SER A 66 -5.38 -18.07 -12.76
C SER A 66 -5.24 -18.38 -11.28
N LEU A 67 -4.65 -17.46 -10.53
CA LEU A 67 -4.40 -17.61 -9.11
C LEU A 67 -5.69 -17.57 -8.29
N THR A 68 -5.70 -18.33 -7.21
CA THR A 68 -6.71 -18.32 -6.15
C THR A 68 -6.02 -18.17 -4.79
N ALA A 69 -6.73 -17.79 -3.75
CA ALA A 69 -6.16 -17.76 -2.39
C ALA A 69 -5.54 -19.11 -1.97
N GLY A 70 -6.07 -20.22 -2.52
CA GLY A 70 -5.55 -21.57 -2.33
C GLY A 70 -4.19 -21.82 -2.99
N ASP A 71 -3.68 -20.91 -3.82
CA ASP A 71 -2.39 -20.98 -4.50
C ASP A 71 -1.25 -20.32 -3.70
N ALA A 72 -1.55 -19.53 -2.67
CA ALA A 72 -0.53 -19.02 -1.76
C ALA A 72 0.22 -20.17 -1.05
N GLY A 73 1.54 -20.04 -0.85
CA GLY A 73 2.37 -21.07 -0.23
C GLY A 73 3.84 -21.03 -0.64
N ALA A 74 4.63 -21.98 -0.15
CA ALA A 74 6.04 -22.12 -0.47
C ALA A 74 6.26 -23.11 -1.62
N TYR A 75 6.82 -22.63 -2.73
CA TYR A 75 7.11 -23.41 -3.93
C TYR A 75 8.60 -23.74 -4.02
N SER A 76 8.94 -25.02 -4.18
CA SER A 76 10.32 -25.47 -4.37
C SER A 76 10.40 -26.54 -5.46
N VAL A 77 11.61 -26.85 -5.89
CA VAL A 77 11.88 -27.87 -6.91
C VAL A 77 12.77 -28.95 -6.34
N SER A 78 12.42 -30.21 -6.58
CA SER A 78 13.33 -31.35 -6.46
C SER A 78 13.81 -31.72 -7.86
N ALA A 79 15.13 -31.78 -8.02
CA ALA A 79 15.78 -32.22 -9.24
C ALA A 79 16.63 -33.46 -8.95
N SER A 80 16.63 -34.44 -9.85
CA SER A 80 17.40 -35.67 -9.67
C SER A 80 17.91 -36.28 -10.96
N ASN A 81 19.01 -37.03 -10.85
CA ASN A 81 19.56 -37.92 -11.85
C ASN A 81 20.12 -39.18 -11.15
N GLU A 82 20.79 -40.08 -11.88
CA GLU A 82 21.43 -41.28 -11.29
C GLU A 82 22.50 -40.96 -10.23
N GLY A 83 23.09 -39.76 -10.29
CA GLY A 83 24.10 -39.25 -9.36
C GLY A 83 23.55 -38.71 -8.04
N GLY A 84 22.24 -38.47 -7.94
CA GLY A 84 21.58 -38.02 -6.71
C GLY A 84 20.44 -37.03 -6.94
N SER A 85 19.99 -36.41 -5.85
CA SER A 85 18.95 -35.38 -5.87
C SER A 85 19.37 -34.14 -5.10
N ILE A 86 18.89 -32.99 -5.57
CA ILE A 86 19.05 -31.68 -4.94
C ILE A 86 17.69 -30.98 -4.88
N SER A 87 17.49 -30.14 -3.86
CA SER A 87 16.31 -29.29 -3.71
C SER A 87 16.68 -27.82 -3.83
N SER A 88 15.81 -27.03 -4.46
CA SER A 88 15.95 -25.58 -4.50
C SER A 88 15.63 -24.93 -3.16
N GLN A 89 16.01 -23.66 -3.01
CA GLN A 89 15.34 -22.77 -2.05
C GLN A 89 13.87 -22.61 -2.44
N ALA A 90 13.02 -22.31 -1.46
CA ALA A 90 11.61 -22.07 -1.70
C ALA A 90 11.36 -20.61 -2.12
N ALA A 91 10.56 -20.42 -3.16
CA ALA A 91 9.89 -19.16 -3.45
C ALA A 91 8.58 -19.09 -2.67
N VAL A 92 8.34 -17.99 -1.97
CA VAL A 92 7.04 -17.73 -1.33
C VAL A 92 6.15 -17.06 -2.36
N VAL A 93 4.97 -17.63 -2.57
CA VAL A 93 3.91 -17.03 -3.35
C VAL A 93 2.81 -16.55 -2.41
N ASP A 94 2.49 -15.26 -2.48
CA ASP A 94 1.29 -14.71 -1.87
C ASP A 94 0.25 -14.39 -2.93
N VAL A 95 -1.04 -14.49 -2.56
CA VAL A 95 -2.14 -14.18 -3.47
C VAL A 95 -3.01 -13.09 -2.87
N VAL A 96 -2.96 -11.91 -3.47
CA VAL A 96 -3.79 -10.77 -3.09
C VAL A 96 -5.10 -10.77 -3.88
N SER A 97 -6.22 -10.48 -3.23
CA SER A 97 -7.51 -10.31 -3.91
C SER A 97 -7.61 -8.88 -4.49
N SER A 98 -7.88 -8.74 -5.80
CA SER A 98 -8.39 -7.49 -6.36
C SER A 98 -9.85 -7.36 -5.95
N ASN A 99 -10.17 -6.37 -5.14
CA ASN A 99 -11.53 -6.10 -4.70
C ASN A 99 -11.96 -4.75 -5.26
N ASN A 100 -13.26 -4.60 -5.51
CA ASN A 100 -13.82 -3.28 -5.75
C ASN A 100 -13.41 -2.36 -4.58
N ILE A 101 -12.90 -1.16 -4.85
CA ILE A 101 -12.45 -0.26 -3.78
C ILE A 101 -13.62 0.09 -2.85
N SER A 102 -14.87 0.07 -3.32
CA SER A 102 -16.05 0.21 -2.44
C SER A 102 -16.35 -1.01 -1.56
N GLU A 103 -15.76 -2.18 -1.83
CA GLU A 103 -15.96 -3.36 -0.99
C GLU A 103 -15.35 -3.15 0.39
N GLY A 104 -16.15 -3.42 1.43
CA GLY A 104 -15.74 -3.23 2.81
C GLY A 104 -15.64 -1.76 3.25
N LEU A 105 -16.04 -0.81 2.41
CA LEU A 105 -16.15 0.60 2.80
C LEU A 105 -17.24 0.75 3.88
N VAL A 106 -16.87 1.32 5.03
CA VAL A 106 -17.74 1.46 6.21
C VAL A 106 -18.03 2.90 6.60
N ALA A 107 -17.20 3.84 6.17
CA ALA A 107 -17.46 5.26 6.27
C ALA A 107 -16.77 5.99 5.11
N TYR A 108 -17.44 7.00 4.55
CA TYR A 108 -16.87 7.81 3.49
C TYR A 108 -17.42 9.23 3.57
N PHE A 109 -16.53 10.20 3.75
CA PHE A 109 -16.84 11.61 3.89
C PHE A 109 -16.15 12.38 2.76
N PRO A 110 -16.87 12.68 1.66
CA PRO A 110 -16.32 13.46 0.55
C PRO A 110 -16.04 14.91 0.92
N PHE A 111 -16.76 15.45 1.92
CA PHE A 111 -16.71 16.86 2.32
C PHE A 111 -17.11 17.88 1.25
N ASP A 112 -17.98 17.44 0.32
CA ASP A 112 -18.56 18.25 -0.77
C ASP A 112 -19.62 19.28 -0.29
N GLY A 113 -19.28 20.10 0.70
CA GLY A 113 -20.12 21.15 1.29
C GLY A 113 -20.89 20.74 2.55
N ASN A 114 -20.68 19.52 3.04
CA ASN A 114 -21.23 19.00 4.30
C ASN A 114 -20.33 17.87 4.86
N ALA A 115 -20.66 17.37 6.06
CA ALA A 115 -19.96 16.25 6.68
C ALA A 115 -20.77 14.93 6.58
N ASP A 116 -21.62 14.79 5.55
CA ASP A 116 -22.48 13.63 5.39
C ASP A 116 -21.65 12.38 5.07
N ASN A 117 -22.10 11.22 5.57
CA ASN A 117 -21.48 9.94 5.28
C ASN A 117 -22.13 9.34 4.02
N ALA A 118 -21.34 9.21 2.96
CA ALA A 118 -21.79 8.70 1.68
C ALA A 118 -21.98 7.16 1.65
N VAL A 119 -21.69 6.45 2.74
CA VAL A 119 -22.03 5.02 2.89
C VAL A 119 -23.48 4.87 3.34
N ASP A 120 -24.28 4.09 2.59
CA ASP A 120 -25.69 3.84 2.89
C ASP A 120 -25.91 3.37 4.34
N GLY A 121 -26.65 4.17 5.10
CA GLY A 121 -26.98 3.88 6.50
C GLY A 121 -25.85 4.16 7.50
N GLY A 122 -24.74 4.73 7.06
CA GLY A 122 -23.70 5.27 7.94
C GLY A 122 -24.17 6.53 8.67
N SER A 123 -23.59 6.81 9.83
CA SER A 123 -23.87 8.05 10.57
C SER A 123 -23.16 9.21 9.90
N ASP A 124 -23.89 10.30 9.68
CA ASP A 124 -23.32 11.57 9.23
C ASP A 124 -22.44 12.20 10.31
N GLY A 125 -21.49 13.01 9.87
CA GLY A 125 -20.69 13.88 10.71
C GLY A 125 -21.41 15.18 11.03
N GLU A 126 -21.10 15.74 12.20
CA GLU A 126 -21.50 17.07 12.64
C GLU A 126 -20.25 17.95 12.68
N ALA A 127 -20.19 18.95 11.78
CA ALA A 127 -19.19 20.01 11.83
C ALA A 127 -19.43 20.91 13.05
N ARG A 128 -18.39 21.09 13.86
CA ARG A 128 -18.46 21.79 15.16
C ARG A 128 -17.53 22.99 15.19
N ASN A 129 -17.88 23.94 16.06
CA ASN A 129 -17.12 25.14 16.43
C ASN A 129 -16.82 26.17 15.35
N GLY A 130 -17.16 25.91 14.09
CA GLY A 130 -16.84 26.83 13.00
C GLY A 130 -16.39 26.12 11.73
N ALA A 131 -16.08 24.82 11.84
CA ALA A 131 -15.64 23.95 10.76
C ALA A 131 -16.45 24.20 9.47
N GLY A 132 -15.70 24.57 8.43
CA GLY A 132 -16.22 25.05 7.16
C GLY A 132 -16.01 24.06 6.03
N PHE A 133 -16.43 24.48 4.82
CA PHE A 133 -16.18 23.74 3.59
C PHE A 133 -15.74 24.71 2.50
N GLY A 134 -14.63 24.39 1.84
CA GLY A 134 -14.03 25.21 0.79
C GLY A 134 -13.41 24.38 -0.31
N SER A 135 -12.50 24.95 -1.11
CA SER A 135 -11.96 24.25 -2.29
C SER A 135 -11.09 23.05 -1.89
N GLY A 136 -11.45 21.86 -2.36
CA GLY A 136 -10.76 20.60 -2.06
C GLY A 136 -9.78 20.15 -3.14
N GLN A 137 -9.13 19.02 -2.87
CA GLN A 137 -8.42 18.25 -3.89
C GLN A 137 -9.42 17.65 -4.89
N ILE A 138 -10.57 17.22 -4.38
CA ILE A 138 -11.70 16.68 -5.12
C ILE A 138 -12.93 17.51 -4.71
N GLY A 139 -13.43 18.37 -5.60
CA GLY A 139 -14.62 19.17 -5.27
C GLY A 139 -14.38 20.15 -4.11
N GLN A 140 -15.07 19.95 -2.98
CA GLN A 140 -14.85 20.72 -1.75
C GLN A 140 -14.24 19.86 -0.64
N ALA A 141 -13.55 20.50 0.29
CA ALA A 141 -12.92 19.87 1.45
C ALA A 141 -13.42 20.48 2.75
N LEU A 142 -13.32 19.72 3.85
CA LEU A 142 -13.48 20.21 5.21
C LEU A 142 -12.35 21.21 5.50
N GLU A 143 -12.69 22.39 5.99
CA GLU A 143 -11.73 23.42 6.43
C GLU A 143 -11.76 23.54 7.95
N LEU A 144 -10.58 23.41 8.57
CA LEU A 144 -10.38 23.46 10.01
C LEU A 144 -9.36 24.54 10.36
N ASP A 145 -9.70 25.42 11.30
CA ASP A 145 -8.90 26.60 11.63
C ASP A 145 -7.69 26.34 12.55
N GLY A 146 -7.48 25.10 12.98
CA GLY A 146 -6.41 24.71 13.90
C GLY A 146 -6.56 25.23 15.33
N GLN A 147 -7.76 25.67 15.74
CA GLN A 147 -8.04 26.13 17.10
C GLN A 147 -8.98 25.18 17.85
N ASP A 148 -10.18 24.95 17.32
CA ASP A 148 -11.19 24.10 17.95
C ASP A 148 -12.20 23.49 16.96
N ASP A 149 -12.02 23.73 15.66
CA ASP A 149 -12.82 23.14 14.59
C ASP A 149 -12.59 21.64 14.45
N TRP A 150 -13.69 20.88 14.27
CA TRP A 150 -13.64 19.43 14.04
C TRP A 150 -14.97 18.88 13.53
N VAL A 151 -14.95 17.62 13.13
CA VAL A 151 -16.17 16.85 12.84
C VAL A 151 -16.34 15.71 13.84
N TYR A 152 -17.50 15.68 14.48
CA TYR A 152 -17.94 14.58 15.33
C TYR A 152 -18.82 13.61 14.53
N VAL A 153 -18.50 12.32 14.56
CA VAL A 153 -19.38 11.28 14.01
C VAL A 153 -19.88 10.42 15.16
N ALA A 154 -21.19 10.31 15.33
CA ALA A 154 -21.78 9.66 16.49
C ALA A 154 -21.45 8.15 16.58
N ASP A 155 -21.37 7.48 15.43
CA ASP A 155 -21.06 6.06 15.35
C ASP A 155 -20.49 5.71 13.98
N TYR A 156 -19.63 4.69 13.92
CA TYR A 156 -19.18 4.07 12.69
C TYR A 156 -19.02 2.56 12.88
N THR A 157 -19.16 1.80 11.80
CA THR A 157 -18.97 0.35 11.86
C THR A 157 -17.51 0.03 12.18
N LYS A 158 -17.26 -0.56 13.35
CA LYS A 158 -15.90 -0.87 13.84
C LYS A 158 -15.28 -2.06 13.09
N PRO A 159 -14.15 -1.86 12.38
CA PRO A 159 -13.35 -2.97 11.89
C PRO A 159 -12.69 -3.75 13.03
N THR A 160 -12.62 -5.09 12.95
CA THR A 160 -12.05 -5.93 14.02
C THR A 160 -10.85 -6.77 13.58
N ASP A 161 -10.83 -7.20 12.32
CA ASP A 161 -9.79 -8.13 11.82
C ASP A 161 -8.74 -7.42 10.96
N ALA A 162 -9.17 -6.48 10.13
CA ALA A 162 -8.34 -5.65 9.29
C ALA A 162 -9.04 -4.33 9.03
N MET A 163 -8.28 -3.28 8.71
CA MET A 163 -8.86 -1.97 8.39
C MET A 163 -7.96 -1.15 7.48
N THR A 164 -8.55 -0.18 6.82
CA THR A 164 -7.83 0.88 6.10
C THR A 164 -8.48 2.21 6.41
N VAL A 165 -7.68 3.26 6.50
CA VAL A 165 -8.16 4.64 6.55
C VAL A 165 -7.34 5.45 5.56
N SER A 166 -7.98 6.27 4.75
CA SER A 166 -7.28 7.19 3.83
C SER A 166 -7.96 8.55 3.80
N ALA A 167 -7.18 9.59 3.56
CA ALA A 167 -7.68 10.94 3.32
C ALA A 167 -6.70 11.72 2.45
N TRP A 168 -7.21 12.68 1.72
CA TRP A 168 -6.44 13.81 1.23
C TRP A 168 -6.34 14.86 2.32
N VAL A 169 -5.16 15.44 2.49
CA VAL A 169 -4.91 16.50 3.49
C VAL A 169 -4.12 17.64 2.88
N LEU A 170 -4.46 18.86 3.29
CA LEU A 170 -3.76 20.10 2.96
C LEU A 170 -3.43 20.82 4.27
N PRO A 171 -2.24 20.62 4.83
CA PRO A 171 -1.87 21.25 6.09
C PRO A 171 -1.53 22.73 5.88
N ASP A 172 -2.15 23.61 6.67
CA ASP A 172 -1.93 25.07 6.64
C ASP A 172 -1.29 25.62 7.93
N GLY A 173 -1.37 24.87 9.03
CA GLY A 173 -0.87 25.22 10.36
C GLY A 173 0.57 24.78 10.65
N ILE A 174 1.11 25.28 11.77
CA ILE A 174 2.42 24.85 12.29
C ILE A 174 2.32 23.46 12.92
N ASP A 175 1.18 23.16 13.54
CA ASP A 175 0.89 21.88 14.18
C ASP A 175 -0.10 21.10 13.33
N TRP A 176 0.34 19.96 12.81
CA TRP A 176 -0.48 19.17 11.89
C TRP A 176 -1.50 18.30 12.62
N GLY A 177 -1.54 18.25 13.95
CA GLY A 177 -2.63 17.63 14.72
C GLY A 177 -3.12 16.24 14.28
N PRO A 178 -4.29 15.79 14.75
CA PRO A 178 -4.92 14.54 14.33
C PRO A 178 -5.81 14.71 13.09
N ILE A 179 -5.63 13.83 12.11
CA ILE A 179 -6.49 13.79 10.91
C ILE A 179 -7.80 13.10 11.27
N VAL A 180 -7.72 11.89 11.82
CA VAL A 180 -8.89 11.08 12.17
C VAL A 180 -8.54 10.06 13.24
N ARG A 181 -9.44 9.86 14.20
CA ARG A 181 -9.22 8.94 15.32
C ARG A 181 -10.49 8.40 15.92
N ASN A 182 -10.35 7.20 16.48
CA ASN A 182 -11.22 6.64 17.50
C ASN A 182 -10.32 6.23 18.67
N TRP A 183 -9.90 7.20 19.48
CA TRP A 183 -8.90 7.03 20.52
C TRP A 183 -8.95 8.17 21.54
N VAL A 184 -8.71 7.85 22.82
CA VAL A 184 -8.49 8.80 23.92
C VAL A 184 -7.28 8.38 24.74
N ASP A 185 -6.45 9.36 25.09
CA ASP A 185 -5.25 9.17 25.92
C ASP A 185 -5.51 9.79 27.31
N GLU A 186 -6.10 9.02 28.24
CA GLU A 186 -6.53 9.53 29.56
C GLU A 186 -5.49 9.24 30.66
N ALA A 187 -4.94 10.30 31.26
CA ALA A 187 -3.89 10.20 32.26
C ALA A 187 -4.42 9.67 33.61
N GLY A 188 -4.33 8.35 33.83
CA GLY A 188 -4.67 7.71 35.11
C GLY A 188 -5.49 6.44 34.95
N ASP A 189 -6.42 6.44 33.99
CA ASP A 189 -7.30 5.31 33.68
C ASP A 189 -6.79 4.45 32.53
N GLY A 190 -5.80 4.94 31.78
CA GLY A 190 -5.13 4.22 30.70
C GLY A 190 -5.49 4.78 29.33
N ARG A 191 -5.10 4.04 28.29
CA ARG A 191 -5.33 4.43 26.90
C ARG A 191 -6.39 3.54 26.30
N PHE A 192 -7.33 4.16 25.58
CA PHE A 192 -8.46 3.46 24.99
C PHE A 192 -8.60 3.88 23.54
N GLY A 193 -8.64 2.93 22.62
CA GLY A 193 -8.90 3.26 21.23
C GLY A 193 -8.71 2.11 20.27
N GLN A 194 -9.21 2.36 19.06
CA GLN A 194 -9.08 1.49 17.92
C GLN A 194 -7.88 1.91 17.07
N PHE A 195 -7.88 3.16 16.60
CA PHE A 195 -6.84 3.67 15.70
C PHE A 195 -6.68 5.19 15.79
N VAL A 196 -5.52 5.67 15.33
CA VAL A 196 -5.20 7.10 15.14
C VAL A 196 -4.38 7.26 13.87
N LEU A 197 -4.83 8.12 12.96
CA LEU A 197 -4.02 8.68 11.87
C LEU A 197 -3.78 10.16 12.18
N ASP A 198 -2.54 10.51 12.49
CA ASP A 198 -2.19 11.84 12.95
C ASP A 198 -0.78 12.27 12.56
N ALA A 199 -0.51 13.56 12.68
CA ALA A 199 0.79 14.16 12.49
C ALA A 199 1.18 14.94 13.76
N PRO A 200 1.51 14.24 14.87
CA PRO A 200 1.79 14.90 16.14
C PRO A 200 2.98 15.85 16.03
N PHE A 201 2.80 17.05 16.58
CA PHE A 201 3.88 17.99 16.83
C PHE A 201 4.16 18.01 18.33
N PRO A 202 5.11 17.22 18.84
CA PRO A 202 5.47 17.37 20.24
C PRO A 202 6.20 18.70 20.41
N LEU A 203 5.81 19.46 21.43
CA LEU A 203 6.37 20.74 21.88
C LEU A 203 7.92 20.85 21.88
N ASP A 204 8.63 19.72 21.81
CA ASP A 204 10.09 19.61 21.91
C ASP A 204 10.78 18.92 20.70
N ALA A 205 10.06 18.47 19.65
CA ALA A 205 10.70 17.89 18.47
C ALA A 205 10.78 18.89 17.31
N PHE A 206 11.99 19.05 16.77
CA PHE A 206 12.26 19.93 15.64
C PHE A 206 11.73 19.42 14.29
N GLU A 207 11.15 18.21 14.24
CA GLU A 207 10.65 17.59 13.01
C GLU A 207 9.31 16.90 13.30
N PRO A 208 8.21 17.30 12.64
CA PRO A 208 6.93 16.61 12.75
C PRO A 208 7.04 15.18 12.21
N SER A 209 6.17 14.29 12.71
CA SER A 209 6.10 12.92 12.22
C SER A 209 4.67 12.57 11.86
N LEU A 210 4.47 11.95 10.70
CA LEU A 210 3.20 11.30 10.39
C LEU A 210 3.17 9.91 11.03
N ARG A 211 2.02 9.55 11.59
CA ARG A 211 1.85 8.36 12.41
C ARG A 211 0.53 7.64 12.11
N ALA A 212 0.63 6.34 11.97
CA ALA A 212 -0.50 5.41 12.03
C ALA A 212 -0.35 4.52 13.27
N ARG A 213 -1.33 4.59 14.17
CA ARG A 213 -1.37 3.80 15.41
C ARG A 213 -2.64 2.96 15.44
N ILE A 214 -2.52 1.70 15.89
CA ILE A 214 -3.67 0.81 16.07
C ILE A 214 -3.59 0.12 17.44
N GLY A 215 -4.73 -0.10 18.07
CA GLY A 215 -4.83 -0.75 19.38
C GLY A 215 -5.06 -2.25 19.19
N VAL A 216 -4.20 -3.09 19.78
CA VAL A 216 -4.30 -4.56 19.68
C VAL A 216 -3.97 -5.20 21.02
N GLY A 217 -5.00 -5.66 21.73
CA GLY A 217 -4.87 -6.07 23.12
C GLY A 217 -4.27 -4.94 23.97
N PRO A 218 -3.19 -5.20 24.74
CA PRO A 218 -2.51 -4.17 25.53
C PRO A 218 -1.46 -3.36 24.74
N ASN A 219 -1.29 -3.61 23.44
CA ASN A 219 -0.22 -3.01 22.64
C ASN A 219 -0.77 -1.93 21.69
N GLU A 220 0.11 -1.00 21.31
CA GLU A 220 -0.18 0.14 20.44
C GLU A 220 0.84 0.22 19.30
N PRO A 221 0.91 -0.78 18.41
CA PRO A 221 1.76 -0.73 17.23
C PRO A 221 1.57 0.58 16.48
N THR A 222 2.69 1.24 16.21
CA THR A 222 2.78 2.57 15.66
C THR A 222 3.78 2.57 14.51
N ALA A 223 3.29 2.75 13.28
CA ALA A 223 4.12 3.04 12.12
C ALA A 223 4.26 4.56 11.97
N SER A 224 5.48 5.07 11.83
CA SER A 224 5.72 6.51 11.75
C SER A 224 6.86 6.85 10.82
N THR A 225 6.76 7.98 10.14
CA THR A 225 7.84 8.58 9.36
C THR A 225 7.98 10.06 9.71
N GLY A 226 9.19 10.60 9.60
CA GLY A 226 9.39 12.05 9.65
C GLY A 226 8.76 12.71 8.42
N ILE A 227 8.23 13.91 8.61
CA ILE A 227 7.67 14.76 7.55
C ILE A 227 8.33 16.13 7.61
N SER A 228 8.46 16.78 6.46
CA SER A 228 9.13 18.05 6.34
C SER A 228 8.13 19.19 6.33
N ASP A 229 8.50 20.28 6.97
CA ASP A 229 7.82 21.57 6.90
C ASP A 229 7.60 22.09 5.46
N SER A 230 8.37 21.59 4.48
CA SER A 230 8.22 21.91 3.06
C SER A 230 6.96 21.33 2.41
N GLU A 231 6.36 20.31 3.02
CA GLU A 231 5.14 19.66 2.52
C GLU A 231 3.87 20.51 2.82
N ARG A 232 4.00 21.60 3.59
CA ARG A 232 2.88 22.51 3.89
C ARG A 232 2.34 23.20 2.64
N GLY A 233 1.03 23.45 2.66
CA GLY A 233 0.32 24.15 1.58
C GLY A 233 0.24 23.35 0.27
N SER A 234 0.53 22.04 0.31
CA SER A 234 0.32 21.11 -0.79
C SER A 234 -0.60 19.97 -0.36
N TRP A 235 -1.40 19.47 -1.29
CA TRP A 235 -2.26 18.32 -1.06
C TRP A 235 -1.43 17.04 -1.05
N HIS A 236 -1.67 16.19 -0.06
CA HIS A 236 -1.08 14.86 0.06
C HIS A 236 -2.14 13.82 0.35
N HIS A 237 -1.97 12.62 -0.20
CA HIS A 237 -2.82 11.47 0.11
C HIS A 237 -2.16 10.64 1.20
N ILE A 238 -2.81 10.53 2.34
CA ILE A 238 -2.31 9.82 3.51
C ILE A 238 -3.20 8.63 3.79
N ALA A 239 -2.61 7.48 4.06
CA ALA A 239 -3.38 6.30 4.43
C ALA A 239 -2.67 5.41 5.45
N MET A 240 -3.45 4.64 6.18
CA MET A 240 -3.00 3.48 6.93
C MET A 240 -3.73 2.22 6.49
N SER A 241 -3.04 1.09 6.46
CA SER A 241 -3.63 -0.23 6.22
C SER A 241 -3.14 -1.21 7.28
N ALA A 242 -4.06 -1.86 7.98
CA ALA A 242 -3.79 -2.85 9.01
C ALA A 242 -4.41 -4.19 8.62
N ASN A 243 -3.62 -5.24 8.55
CA ASN A 243 -4.01 -6.52 7.92
C ASN A 243 -4.03 -7.74 8.86
N GLY A 244 -4.10 -7.51 10.17
CA GLY A 244 -3.98 -8.54 11.20
C GLY A 244 -2.54 -9.00 11.48
N ARG A 245 -1.55 -8.48 10.75
CA ARG A 245 -0.11 -8.84 10.89
C ARG A 245 0.79 -7.62 11.01
N ALA A 246 0.45 -6.53 10.33
CA ALA A 246 1.18 -5.28 10.37
C ALA A 246 0.22 -4.10 10.15
N VAL A 247 0.59 -2.95 10.69
CA VAL A 247 0.05 -1.64 10.32
C VAL A 247 1.07 -0.94 9.44
N THR A 248 0.66 -0.53 8.24
CA THR A 248 1.50 0.14 7.24
C THR A 248 0.95 1.53 6.98
N LEU A 249 1.84 2.53 7.03
CA LEU A 249 1.57 3.92 6.75
C LEU A 249 1.98 4.24 5.31
N TYR A 250 1.16 5.03 4.62
CA TYR A 250 1.34 5.42 3.23
C TYR A 250 1.32 6.94 3.09
N TRP A 251 2.17 7.43 2.19
CA TRP A 251 2.27 8.82 1.76
C TRP A 251 2.24 8.85 0.23
N ASP A 252 1.30 9.59 -0.36
CA ASP A 252 1.12 9.72 -1.81
C ASP A 252 1.11 8.36 -2.52
N GLY A 253 0.35 7.42 -1.94
CA GLY A 253 0.20 6.05 -2.46
C GLY A 253 1.40 5.12 -2.21
N GLN A 254 2.51 5.60 -1.65
CA GLN A 254 3.71 4.80 -1.37
C GLN A 254 3.79 4.41 0.11
N ALA A 255 4.15 3.16 0.40
CA ALA A 255 4.38 2.73 1.78
C ALA A 255 5.65 3.40 2.35
N VAL A 256 5.52 4.10 3.48
CA VAL A 256 6.63 4.87 4.11
C VAL A 256 7.07 4.32 5.46
N ALA A 257 6.19 3.60 6.16
CA ALA A 257 6.54 2.92 7.41
C ALA A 257 5.65 1.69 7.61
N SER A 258 6.15 0.68 8.33
CA SER A 258 5.35 -0.49 8.69
C SER A 258 5.82 -1.04 10.03
N LEU A 259 4.89 -1.57 10.82
CA LEU A 259 5.18 -2.25 12.08
C LEU A 259 4.29 -3.48 12.25
N ASP A 260 4.93 -4.60 12.56
CA ASP A 260 4.25 -5.87 12.84
C ASP A 260 3.49 -5.83 14.16
N TYR A 261 2.37 -6.55 14.20
CA TYR A 261 1.61 -6.79 15.42
C TYR A 261 0.95 -8.18 15.41
N LEU A 262 0.46 -8.58 16.58
CA LEU A 262 -0.30 -9.81 16.78
C LEU A 262 -1.58 -9.47 17.55
N ASN A 263 -2.65 -10.22 17.29
CA ASN A 263 -4.04 -10.05 17.76
C ASN A 263 -4.92 -9.18 16.86
N ASN A 264 -6.22 -9.29 17.12
CA ASN A 264 -7.27 -8.50 16.49
C ASN A 264 -7.23 -7.04 16.97
N ILE A 265 -7.78 -6.18 16.12
CA ILE A 265 -7.96 -4.75 16.39
C ILE A 265 -8.94 -4.61 17.56
N ASN A 266 -8.61 -3.72 18.49
CA ASN A 266 -9.46 -3.43 19.64
C ASN A 266 -10.78 -2.80 19.19
N GLU A 267 -11.87 -3.22 19.83
CA GLU A 267 -13.15 -2.54 19.78
C GLU A 267 -13.30 -1.71 21.07
N PRO A 268 -13.07 -0.39 21.01
CA PRO A 268 -13.10 0.44 22.21
C PRO A 268 -14.52 0.68 22.69
N PRO A 269 -14.70 1.01 23.99
CA PRO A 269 -16.01 1.11 24.63
C PRO A 269 -16.85 2.32 24.21
N PHE A 270 -16.43 3.07 23.19
CA PHE A 270 -17.11 4.25 22.68
C PHE A 270 -17.30 4.20 21.16
N PRO A 271 -18.46 4.65 20.63
CA PRO A 271 -18.86 4.43 19.24
C PRO A 271 -18.27 5.44 18.25
N TRP A 272 -17.97 6.64 18.72
CA TRP A 272 -17.78 7.82 17.89
C TRP A 272 -16.48 7.83 17.07
N LEU A 273 -16.43 8.66 16.03
CA LEU A 273 -15.19 9.05 15.33
C LEU A 273 -14.97 10.56 15.52
N ALA A 274 -13.72 10.96 15.72
CA ALA A 274 -13.32 12.37 15.72
C ALA A 274 -12.39 12.63 14.53
N ILE A 275 -12.71 13.65 13.75
CA ILE A 275 -11.94 14.07 12.56
C ILE A 275 -11.45 15.49 12.83
N GLY A 276 -10.13 15.69 12.78
CA GLY A 276 -9.50 17.00 12.97
C GLY A 276 -9.17 17.41 14.42
N ALA A 277 -9.58 16.66 15.45
CA ALA A 277 -9.36 17.04 16.84
C ALA A 277 -8.78 15.94 17.74
N ASP A 278 -7.97 16.38 18.72
CA ASP A 278 -7.64 15.56 19.89
C ASP A 278 -8.76 15.71 20.90
N VAL A 279 -9.18 14.59 21.49
CA VAL A 279 -10.39 14.55 22.29
C VAL A 279 -10.21 13.73 23.55
N VAL A 280 -10.97 14.11 24.58
CA VAL A 280 -11.07 13.46 25.88
C VAL A 280 -12.51 13.03 26.14
N LEU A 281 -12.68 12.04 27.01
CA LEU A 281 -14.00 11.67 27.49
C LEU A 281 -14.44 12.62 28.60
N PRO A 282 -15.74 12.95 28.68
CA PRO A 282 -16.26 13.65 29.83
C PRO A 282 -16.10 12.79 31.10
N THR A 283 -15.92 13.45 32.24
CA THR A 283 -15.89 12.81 33.55
C THR A 283 -17.22 12.98 34.27
N GLY A 284 -17.66 11.92 34.96
CA GLY A 284 -18.81 11.97 35.85
C GLY A 284 -18.52 12.74 37.15
N ASP A 285 -19.56 12.91 37.97
CA ASP A 285 -19.46 13.56 39.29
C ASP A 285 -18.48 12.88 40.26
N ASP A 286 -18.09 11.63 39.97
CA ASP A 286 -17.12 10.82 40.73
C ASP A 286 -15.72 10.78 40.10
N ASP A 287 -15.46 11.68 39.15
CA ASP A 287 -14.23 11.74 38.33
C ASP A 287 -14.00 10.50 37.46
N ALA A 288 -14.97 9.58 37.33
CA ALA A 288 -14.85 8.43 36.44
C ALA A 288 -15.13 8.81 34.98
N LEU A 289 -14.41 8.18 34.05
CA LEU A 289 -14.64 8.37 32.61
C LEU A 289 -16.04 7.90 32.20
N ASP A 290 -16.79 8.78 31.55
CA ASP A 290 -18.08 8.45 30.93
C ASP A 290 -17.87 8.02 29.47
N PHE A 291 -17.72 6.71 29.26
CA PHE A 291 -17.57 6.12 27.93
C PHE A 291 -18.83 6.25 27.05
N ALA A 292 -19.98 6.59 27.63
CA ALA A 292 -21.21 6.85 26.89
C ALA A 292 -21.40 8.35 26.56
N GLY A 293 -20.60 9.23 27.17
CA GLY A 293 -20.64 10.66 26.96
C GLY A 293 -20.02 11.08 25.64
N GLU A 294 -20.46 12.22 25.12
CA GLU A 294 -19.86 12.79 23.91
C GLU A 294 -18.46 13.35 24.21
N PRO A 295 -17.47 13.04 23.36
CA PRO A 295 -16.10 13.50 23.56
C PRO A 295 -16.02 15.02 23.41
N GLN A 296 -15.08 15.62 24.14
CA GLN A 296 -14.80 17.04 24.08
C GLN A 296 -13.39 17.25 23.53
N VAL A 297 -13.16 18.36 22.82
CA VAL A 297 -11.82 18.74 22.37
C VAL A 297 -10.92 18.91 23.60
N GLN A 298 -9.73 18.32 23.56
CA GLN A 298 -8.78 18.42 24.66
C GLN A 298 -8.24 19.85 24.78
N GLU A 299 -8.37 20.44 25.96
CA GLU A 299 -7.74 21.73 26.29
C GLU A 299 -6.21 21.61 26.16
N ASP A 300 -5.55 22.65 25.63
CA ASP A 300 -4.10 22.69 25.37
C ASP A 300 -3.58 21.63 24.37
N SER A 301 -4.46 21.06 23.54
CA SER A 301 -4.07 20.20 22.41
C SER A 301 -3.85 21.01 21.12
N TYR A 302 -3.34 20.32 20.09
CA TYR A 302 -3.12 20.87 18.77
C TYR A 302 -4.08 20.21 17.75
N PRO A 303 -5.27 20.78 17.53
CA PRO A 303 -6.16 20.30 16.48
C PRO A 303 -5.55 20.53 15.09
N TRP A 304 -6.09 19.83 14.10
CA TRP A 304 -5.65 19.94 12.71
C TRP A 304 -5.93 21.35 12.17
N GLY A 305 -4.89 22.03 11.71
CA GLY A 305 -5.01 23.24 10.91
C GLY A 305 -4.86 22.91 9.42
N GLY A 306 -5.91 23.13 8.65
CA GLY A 306 -5.91 22.95 7.20
C GLY A 306 -7.15 22.28 6.67
N SER A 307 -7.02 21.62 5.53
CA SER A 307 -8.13 20.94 4.87
C SER A 307 -8.00 19.42 4.87
N ILE A 308 -9.14 18.73 5.00
CA ILE A 308 -9.25 17.28 4.88
C ILE A 308 -10.31 16.98 3.82
N ASP A 309 -10.02 16.04 2.92
CA ASP A 309 -10.86 15.71 1.77
C ASP A 309 -10.87 14.18 1.54
N ASP A 310 -11.96 13.67 0.96
CA ASP A 310 -12.13 12.28 0.54
C ASP A 310 -11.76 11.24 1.63
N LEU A 311 -12.14 11.51 2.89
CA LEU A 311 -11.82 10.63 4.03
C LEU A 311 -12.65 9.35 3.96
N ALA A 312 -11.99 8.20 3.92
CA ALA A 312 -12.63 6.90 3.81
C ALA A 312 -12.07 5.88 4.81
N ILE A 313 -12.93 4.98 5.28
CA ILE A 313 -12.59 3.89 6.20
C ILE A 313 -13.14 2.58 5.64
N TRP A 314 -12.29 1.54 5.64
CA TRP A 314 -12.65 0.18 5.26
C TRP A 314 -12.51 -0.79 6.43
N ASN A 315 -13.37 -1.81 6.46
CA ASN A 315 -13.26 -2.97 7.35
C ASN A 315 -12.39 -4.10 6.77
N ARG A 316 -11.53 -3.76 5.81
CA ARG A 316 -10.52 -4.62 5.23
C ARG A 316 -9.20 -3.87 5.05
N SER A 317 -8.12 -4.61 4.92
CA SER A 317 -6.84 -4.06 4.49
C SER A 317 -6.88 -3.86 2.98
N LEU A 318 -6.65 -2.62 2.53
CA LEU A 318 -6.32 -2.32 1.16
C LEU A 318 -4.84 -2.61 0.93
N SER A 319 -4.54 -3.17 -0.24
CA SER A 319 -3.19 -3.41 -0.72
C SER A 319 -2.50 -2.11 -1.15
N ALA A 320 -1.17 -2.14 -1.25
CA ALA A 320 -0.40 -0.98 -1.72
C ALA A 320 -0.86 -0.49 -3.12
N PRO A 321 -1.12 -1.37 -4.10
CA PRO A 321 -1.66 -0.92 -5.37
C PRO A 321 -3.06 -0.28 -5.27
N GLU A 322 -3.94 -0.71 -4.35
CA GLU A 322 -5.28 -0.13 -4.19
C GLU A 322 -5.18 1.30 -3.67
N LEU A 323 -4.32 1.51 -2.67
CA LEU A 323 -4.02 2.84 -2.15
C LEU A 323 -3.31 3.74 -3.16
N PHE A 324 -2.45 3.18 -4.01
CA PHE A 324 -1.87 3.92 -5.13
C PHE A 324 -2.92 4.32 -6.16
N SER A 325 -3.88 3.44 -6.48
CA SER A 325 -4.97 3.79 -7.41
C SER A 325 -5.90 4.86 -6.85
N ILE A 326 -6.16 4.87 -5.53
CA ILE A 326 -6.93 5.93 -4.87
C ILE A 326 -6.19 7.26 -4.99
N PHE A 327 -4.87 7.26 -4.73
CA PHE A 327 -4.02 8.43 -4.90
C PHE A 327 -4.04 8.97 -6.34
N GLU A 328 -3.83 8.14 -7.36
CA GLU A 328 -3.84 8.60 -8.75
C GLU A 328 -5.22 9.15 -9.18
N ALA A 329 -6.30 8.51 -8.71
CA ALA A 329 -7.67 8.95 -8.97
C ALA A 329 -7.93 10.34 -8.37
N GLY A 330 -7.57 10.55 -7.10
CA GLY A 330 -7.73 11.84 -6.42
C GLY A 330 -6.80 12.93 -6.95
N GLY A 331 -5.60 12.57 -7.39
CA GLY A 331 -4.69 13.47 -8.12
C GLY A 331 -5.30 14.00 -9.42
N SER A 332 -6.21 13.22 -10.00
CA SER A 332 -6.99 13.59 -11.19
C SER A 332 -8.37 14.18 -10.88
N GLY A 333 -8.65 14.48 -9.60
CA GLY A 333 -9.93 15.05 -9.14
C GLY A 333 -11.09 14.06 -9.09
N ASN A 334 -10.81 12.76 -8.96
CA ASN A 334 -11.81 11.72 -8.85
C ASN A 334 -11.86 11.14 -7.42
N ALA A 335 -13.07 11.00 -6.89
CA ALA A 335 -13.36 10.39 -5.61
C ALA A 335 -12.86 8.94 -5.47
N VAL A 336 -12.71 8.48 -4.22
CA VAL A 336 -12.35 7.09 -3.89
C VAL A 336 -13.22 6.03 -4.59
N SER A 337 -14.50 6.31 -4.79
CA SER A 337 -15.46 5.39 -5.45
C SER A 337 -15.22 5.25 -6.96
N ALA A 338 -14.50 6.20 -7.56
CA ALA A 338 -14.10 6.20 -8.96
C ALA A 338 -12.67 5.68 -9.17
N ALA A 339 -11.94 5.40 -8.08
CA ALA A 339 -10.65 4.74 -8.18
C ALA A 339 -10.83 3.38 -8.85
N SER A 340 -9.99 3.12 -9.85
CA SER A 340 -10.10 1.88 -10.60
C SER A 340 -9.74 0.71 -9.68
N PRO A 341 -10.48 -0.41 -9.71
CA PRO A 341 -9.97 -1.62 -9.11
C PRO A 341 -8.60 -1.88 -9.70
N VAL A 342 -7.64 -2.20 -8.84
CA VAL A 342 -6.23 -2.33 -9.22
C VAL A 342 -6.03 -3.28 -10.37
N LEU A 343 -6.91 -4.28 -10.51
CA LEU A 343 -7.03 -5.07 -11.73
C LEU A 343 -8.51 -5.35 -12.03
N ASP A 344 -8.92 -5.00 -13.25
CA ASP A 344 -10.19 -5.36 -13.89
C ASP A 344 -10.35 -6.89 -13.88
N ASP A 345 -11.46 -7.39 -13.33
CA ASP A 345 -11.79 -8.82 -13.26
C ASP A 345 -12.33 -9.37 -14.60
N THR A 346 -12.39 -8.55 -15.66
CA THR A 346 -12.67 -9.06 -17.00
C THR A 346 -11.47 -9.83 -17.55
N PRO A 347 -11.62 -11.14 -17.85
CA PRO A 347 -10.58 -11.88 -18.55
C PRO A 347 -10.49 -11.34 -19.98
N GLY A 348 -9.51 -10.47 -20.25
CA GLY A 348 -9.15 -10.12 -21.62
C GLY A 348 -8.83 -8.66 -21.96
N VAL A 349 -8.68 -7.75 -21.01
CA VAL A 349 -8.04 -6.45 -21.29
C VAL A 349 -7.03 -6.13 -20.19
N GLU A 350 -5.81 -6.64 -20.33
CA GLU A 350 -4.71 -5.95 -19.66
C GLU A 350 -4.64 -4.51 -20.22
N PRO A 351 -4.61 -3.46 -19.38
CA PRO A 351 -4.09 -2.19 -19.85
C PRO A 351 -2.64 -2.48 -20.25
N SER A 352 -2.30 -2.35 -21.53
CA SER A 352 -0.95 -2.59 -22.00
C SER A 352 -0.04 -1.52 -21.41
N VAL A 353 0.52 -1.77 -20.23
CA VAL A 353 1.54 -0.90 -19.64
C VAL A 353 2.77 -1.03 -20.52
N ALA A 354 3.23 0.07 -21.12
CA ALA A 354 4.43 0.05 -21.95
C ALA A 354 5.65 -0.33 -21.10
N ALA A 355 6.12 -1.57 -21.24
CA ALA A 355 7.36 -2.01 -20.63
C ALA A 355 8.52 -1.77 -21.61
N ILE A 356 9.64 -1.25 -21.14
CA ILE A 356 10.87 -1.19 -21.94
C ILE A 356 11.38 -2.63 -22.11
N ALA A 357 11.32 -3.11 -23.35
CA ALA A 357 11.70 -4.46 -23.75
C ALA A 357 13.21 -4.58 -24.01
N GLY A 358 13.90 -3.46 -24.25
CA GLY A 358 15.35 -3.44 -24.40
C GLY A 358 15.94 -2.05 -24.63
N ILE A 359 17.19 -1.88 -24.25
CA ILE A 359 18.02 -0.72 -24.61
C ILE A 359 19.29 -1.26 -25.24
N SER A 360 19.59 -0.85 -26.47
CA SER A 360 20.79 -1.27 -27.20
C SER A 360 21.48 -0.10 -27.90
N VAL A 361 22.73 -0.31 -28.31
CA VAL A 361 23.47 0.64 -29.14
C VAL A 361 23.79 -0.04 -30.46
N SER A 362 23.33 0.54 -31.56
CA SER A 362 23.57 0.02 -32.91
C SER A 362 23.92 1.17 -33.84
N GLU A 363 25.03 1.03 -34.57
CA GLU A 363 25.50 2.01 -35.57
C GLU A 363 25.62 3.45 -35.02
N GLY A 364 26.00 3.61 -33.75
CA GLY A 364 26.16 4.93 -33.11
C GLY A 364 24.88 5.50 -32.47
N ASN A 365 23.74 4.81 -32.57
CA ASN A 365 22.46 5.26 -32.03
C ASN A 365 22.04 4.44 -30.81
N ILE A 366 21.36 5.09 -29.85
CA ILE A 366 20.66 4.38 -28.76
C ILE A 366 19.28 3.96 -29.29
N VAL A 367 19.00 2.66 -29.21
CA VAL A 367 17.73 2.05 -29.60
C VAL A 367 17.01 1.60 -28.34
N ILE A 368 15.80 2.13 -28.13
CA ILE A 368 14.91 1.72 -27.04
C ILE A 368 13.75 0.96 -27.66
N GLU A 369 13.56 -0.28 -27.24
CA GLU A 369 12.47 -1.16 -27.64
C GLU A 369 11.45 -1.24 -26.51
N TRP A 370 10.16 -1.22 -26.81
CA TRP A 370 9.09 -1.35 -25.81
C TRP A 370 7.94 -2.22 -26.31
N THR A 371 7.17 -2.76 -25.37
CA THR A 371 5.96 -3.55 -25.63
C THR A 371 4.75 -2.84 -25.02
N GLY A 372 3.72 -2.51 -25.81
CA GLY A 372 2.49 -1.84 -25.36
C GLY A 372 1.99 -0.78 -26.35
N SER A 373 0.74 -0.31 -26.21
CA SER A 373 0.12 0.64 -27.17
C SER A 373 0.25 2.13 -26.81
N GLN A 374 0.67 2.49 -25.59
CA GLN A 374 0.90 3.88 -25.19
C GLN A 374 2.11 4.01 -24.25
N LEU A 375 3.02 4.93 -24.58
CA LEU A 375 4.06 5.40 -23.65
C LEU A 375 3.50 6.62 -22.90
N LEU A 376 3.66 6.67 -21.57
CA LEU A 376 3.45 7.88 -20.77
C LEU A 376 4.54 8.90 -21.11
N GLU A 377 4.17 10.17 -21.26
CA GLU A 377 5.15 11.25 -21.47
C GLU A 377 5.78 11.67 -20.13
N SER A 378 7.05 12.05 -20.16
CA SER A 378 7.70 12.75 -19.05
C SER A 378 8.42 13.96 -19.62
N ASP A 379 8.13 15.13 -19.05
CA ASP A 379 8.79 16.40 -19.41
C ASP A 379 10.24 16.48 -18.89
N SER A 380 10.70 15.47 -18.14
CA SER A 380 12.03 15.44 -17.56
C SER A 380 12.65 14.06 -17.56
N VAL A 381 13.98 14.02 -17.65
CA VAL A 381 14.78 12.82 -17.40
C VAL A 381 15.45 13.02 -16.05
N THR A 382 15.18 12.18 -15.06
CA THR A 382 15.88 12.19 -13.77
C THR A 382 17.07 11.23 -13.82
N GLY A 383 18.25 11.72 -13.45
CA GLY A 383 19.53 11.03 -13.58
C GLY A 383 19.79 9.93 -12.55
N PRO A 384 21.02 9.38 -12.53
CA PRO A 384 22.26 10.15 -12.54
C PRO A 384 22.92 10.30 -13.92
N PHE A 385 23.04 11.55 -14.42
CA PHE A 385 23.85 11.89 -15.58
C PHE A 385 24.50 13.27 -15.41
N THR A 386 25.61 13.52 -16.11
CA THR A 386 26.36 14.78 -16.06
C THR A 386 26.12 15.57 -17.35
N PRO A 387 25.51 16.77 -17.30
CA PRO A 387 25.30 17.61 -18.47
C PRO A 387 26.62 18.06 -19.11
N ILE A 388 26.70 18.06 -20.45
CA ILE A 388 27.84 18.58 -21.20
C ILE A 388 27.49 19.99 -21.71
N GLY A 389 28.37 20.96 -21.47
CA GLY A 389 28.17 22.35 -21.89
C GLY A 389 28.09 22.47 -23.43
N GLY A 390 26.95 22.97 -23.93
CA GLY A 390 26.67 23.13 -25.36
C GLY A 390 25.54 22.25 -25.90
N ALA A 391 25.05 21.28 -25.12
CA ALA A 391 23.90 20.46 -25.50
C ALA A 391 22.58 21.19 -25.17
N THR A 392 21.74 21.42 -26.18
CA THR A 392 20.32 21.72 -25.98
C THR A 392 19.57 20.42 -25.67
N PRO A 393 18.68 20.38 -24.66
CA PRO A 393 17.80 19.23 -24.45
C PRO A 393 17.00 18.97 -25.73
N PRO A 394 16.84 17.72 -26.18
CA PRO A 394 15.93 17.44 -27.29
C PRO A 394 14.49 17.67 -26.84
N SER A 395 13.84 18.73 -27.33
CA SER A 395 12.39 18.86 -27.28
C SER A 395 11.82 18.40 -28.62
N THR A 396 11.39 17.15 -28.71
CA THR A 396 10.60 16.67 -29.85
C THR A 396 9.33 16.03 -29.32
N SER A 397 8.20 16.73 -29.46
CA SER A 397 6.88 16.11 -29.39
C SER A 397 6.62 15.39 -30.73
N ILE A 398 6.28 14.11 -30.65
CA ILE A 398 5.96 13.30 -31.83
C ILE A 398 4.59 12.69 -31.62
N THR A 399 3.66 12.97 -32.53
CA THR A 399 2.40 12.23 -32.62
C THR A 399 2.68 10.88 -33.28
N ILE A 400 2.44 9.77 -32.58
CA ILE A 400 2.76 8.42 -33.06
C ILE A 400 1.49 7.73 -33.58
N GLU A 401 1.56 7.21 -34.82
CA GLU A 401 0.63 6.21 -35.36
C GLU A 401 1.32 4.82 -35.40
N ALA A 402 0.53 3.75 -35.39
CA ALA A 402 1.05 2.37 -35.29
C ALA A 402 2.06 2.03 -36.41
N GLY A 403 3.25 1.56 -36.02
CA GLY A 403 4.30 1.09 -36.93
C GLY A 403 5.53 1.99 -37.08
N ASN A 404 5.68 3.05 -36.28
CA ASN A 404 6.81 3.97 -36.36
C ASN A 404 8.07 3.47 -35.62
N LYS A 405 9.25 3.80 -36.17
CA LYS A 405 10.56 3.68 -35.53
C LYS A 405 11.11 5.08 -35.23
N PHE A 406 11.75 5.26 -34.08
CA PHE A 406 12.47 6.49 -33.77
C PHE A 406 13.98 6.30 -33.99
N ILE A 407 14.62 7.27 -34.65
CA ILE A 407 16.07 7.31 -34.89
C ILE A 407 16.54 8.66 -34.35
N ILE A 408 17.35 8.64 -33.28
CA ILE A 408 18.11 9.82 -32.85
C ILE A 408 19.44 9.77 -33.61
N ALA A 409 19.57 10.58 -34.66
CA ALA A 409 20.86 10.83 -35.30
C ALA A 409 21.57 12.01 -34.59
N GLU A 410 22.90 12.00 -34.59
CA GLU A 410 23.72 13.15 -34.16
C GLU A 410 23.33 14.47 -34.83
#